data_AF-A0A970GY32-F1
#
_entry.id   AF-A0A970GY32-F1
#
_cell.length_a   1.000
_cell.length_b   1.000
_cell.length_c   1.000
_cell.angle_alpha   90.00
_cell.angle_beta   90.00
_cell.angle_gamma   90.00
#
_symmetry.space_group_name_H-M   'P 1'
#
loop_
_entity.id
_entity.type
_entity.pdbx_description
1 polymer ?
#
loop_
_entity_poly.entity_id
_entity_poly.type
_entity_poly.pdbx_seq_one_letter_code
_entity_poly.pdbx_strand_id
1 'polypeptide(L)'
;VEIDYRQFAMIMNFDTHTDIDPVTLMENISCRLKQQLMNEFGFVLTIGIGNMYIGMDNITRSFKEALVALNYKIAKGCNSVICYRDVQENNENYYYPADIETKLINCIKAGQFTEVKTVINNIFRENFEKRHLSYRLMLCLFFDIMSTAIKTFSEIKIDYVDVFGTGFDPIEQILECQTAEEMHKTIINIYDRVCTYIVNNRRSRNTELKDRIISYIDTHYDNPNLSVAFIAEKMEINPSYLSYFFKEQTGQNLTDYINTVRLNRAEALLEEKNLTINKIAEMVGYGAANTFIRIFKKDRGVTPGEYRKKFGF
;
A
#
# COMPACT_ATOMS: atom_id res chain seq x y z
N VAL A 1 -0.34 -37.96 -6.06
CA VAL A 1 -0.18 -36.98 -7.16
C VAL A 1 -1.56 -36.42 -7.40
N GLU A 2 -1.85 -35.21 -6.92
CA GLU A 2 -3.10 -34.54 -7.25
C GLU A 2 -3.14 -34.36 -8.77
N ILE A 3 -4.14 -34.95 -9.42
CA ILE A 3 -4.37 -34.75 -10.83
C ILE A 3 -5.15 -33.44 -10.92
N ASP A 4 -4.48 -32.37 -11.32
CA ASP A 4 -5.15 -31.13 -11.71
C ASP A 4 -6.09 -31.47 -12.88
N TYR A 5 -7.41 -31.44 -12.64
CA TYR A 5 -8.45 -31.80 -13.62
C TYR A 5 -8.45 -30.90 -14.87
N ARG A 6 -7.60 -29.87 -14.90
CA ARG A 6 -7.42 -28.96 -16.04
C ARG A 6 -6.17 -29.24 -16.87
N GLN A 7 -5.39 -30.27 -16.53
CA GLN A 7 -4.16 -30.63 -17.23
C GLN A 7 -4.23 -32.06 -17.76
N PHE A 8 -3.77 -32.23 -19.00
CA PHE A 8 -3.64 -33.53 -19.65
C PHE A 8 -2.18 -33.76 -20.04
N ALA A 9 -1.69 -34.97 -19.80
CA ALA A 9 -0.38 -35.40 -20.27
C ALA A 9 -0.55 -36.39 -21.42
N MET A 10 0.15 -36.17 -22.53
CA MET A 10 0.18 -37.07 -23.68
C MET A 10 1.61 -37.54 -23.90
N ILE A 11 1.82 -38.86 -23.95
CA ILE A 11 3.10 -39.47 -24.30
C ILE A 11 3.00 -39.90 -25.77
N MET A 12 3.91 -39.40 -26.60
CA MET A 12 4.00 -39.76 -28.02
C MET A 12 5.27 -40.57 -28.25
N ASN A 13 5.10 -41.74 -28.87
CA ASN A 13 6.19 -42.60 -29.31
C ASN A 13 6.40 -42.43 -30.81
N PHE A 14 7.65 -42.30 -31.24
CA PHE A 14 8.01 -42.15 -32.66
C PHE A 14 8.99 -43.25 -33.04
N ASP A 15 8.82 -43.77 -34.26
CA ASP A 15 9.77 -44.70 -34.84
C ASP A 15 11.04 -43.94 -35.26
N THR A 16 12.22 -44.49 -34.96
CA THR A 16 13.52 -43.88 -35.29
C THR A 16 13.85 -43.91 -36.77
N HIS A 17 13.01 -44.55 -37.60
CA HIS A 17 13.25 -44.78 -39.02
C HIS A 17 12.54 -43.81 -39.98
N THR A 18 11.94 -42.71 -39.48
CA THR A 18 11.28 -41.71 -40.33
C THR A 18 12.23 -40.60 -40.77
N ASP A 19 12.12 -40.16 -42.03
CA ASP A 19 12.90 -39.03 -42.60
C ASP A 19 12.58 -37.65 -41.99
N ILE A 20 11.56 -37.56 -41.11
CA ILE A 20 11.09 -36.31 -40.51
C ILE A 20 11.64 -36.22 -39.09
N ASP A 21 12.20 -35.07 -38.71
CA ASP A 21 12.59 -34.77 -37.33
C ASP A 21 11.39 -34.97 -36.38
N PRO A 22 11.45 -35.94 -35.46
CA PRO A 22 10.35 -36.25 -34.56
C PRO A 22 9.89 -35.04 -33.73
N VAL A 23 10.79 -34.10 -33.44
CA VAL A 23 10.44 -32.89 -32.68
C VAL A 23 9.58 -31.94 -33.51
N THR A 24 9.94 -31.68 -34.77
CA THR A 24 9.08 -30.91 -35.70
C THR A 24 7.73 -31.60 -35.92
N LEU A 25 7.71 -32.94 -35.98
CA LEU A 25 6.45 -33.68 -36.08
C LEU A 25 5.57 -33.48 -34.84
N MET A 26 6.16 -33.53 -33.65
CA MET A 26 5.48 -33.30 -32.37
C MET A 26 4.89 -31.88 -32.27
N GLU A 27 5.65 -30.87 -32.71
CA GLU A 27 5.19 -29.49 -32.81
C GLU A 27 3.99 -29.35 -33.76
N ASN A 28 4.08 -29.95 -34.95
CA ASN A 28 3.01 -29.90 -35.95
C ASN A 28 1.73 -30.58 -35.46
N ILE A 29 1.84 -31.76 -34.82
CA ILE A 29 0.70 -32.46 -34.22
C ILE A 29 0.06 -31.58 -33.14
N SER A 30 0.87 -30.96 -32.27
CA SER A 30 0.40 -30.10 -31.20
C SER A 30 -0.31 -28.84 -31.74
N CYS A 31 0.24 -28.20 -32.77
CA CYS A 31 -0.39 -27.07 -33.44
C CYS A 31 -1.73 -27.43 -34.07
N ARG A 32 -1.81 -28.58 -34.75
CA ARG A 32 -3.06 -29.08 -35.35
C ARG A 32 -4.10 -29.42 -34.29
N LEU A 33 -3.71 -30.12 -33.23
CA LEU A 33 -4.61 -30.46 -32.12
C LEU A 33 -5.20 -29.20 -31.49
N LYS A 34 -4.35 -28.21 -31.18
CA LYS A 34 -4.78 -26.91 -30.65
C LYS A 34 -5.79 -26.22 -31.58
N GLN A 35 -5.49 -26.18 -32.88
CA GLN A 35 -6.35 -25.51 -33.87
C GLN A 35 -7.70 -26.22 -34.05
N GLN A 36 -7.70 -27.56 -34.10
CA GLN A 36 -8.94 -28.34 -34.19
C GLN A 36 -9.82 -28.15 -32.96
N LEU A 37 -9.25 -28.25 -31.76
CA LEU A 37 -10.00 -28.06 -30.51
C LEU A 37 -10.58 -26.65 -30.38
N MET A 38 -9.85 -25.64 -30.82
CA MET A 38 -10.35 -24.26 -30.85
C MET A 38 -11.47 -24.07 -31.88
N ASN A 39 -11.33 -24.62 -33.09
CA ASN A 39 -12.31 -24.43 -34.17
C ASN A 39 -13.60 -25.23 -33.96
N GLU A 40 -13.49 -26.46 -33.48
CA GLU A 40 -14.63 -27.38 -33.33
C GLU A 40 -15.36 -27.20 -32.00
N PHE A 41 -14.63 -26.86 -30.93
CA PHE A 41 -15.18 -26.83 -29.57
C PHE A 41 -14.98 -25.49 -28.84
N GLY A 42 -14.25 -24.52 -29.43
CA GLY A 42 -13.98 -23.23 -28.78
C GLY A 42 -12.97 -23.30 -27.63
N PHE A 43 -12.28 -24.42 -27.43
CA PHE A 43 -11.32 -24.56 -26.35
C PHE A 43 -10.00 -23.86 -26.68
N VAL A 44 -9.56 -22.98 -25.77
CA VAL A 44 -8.23 -22.36 -25.83
C VAL A 44 -7.24 -23.26 -25.09
N LEU A 45 -6.26 -23.79 -25.82
CA LEU A 45 -5.30 -24.76 -25.30
C LEU A 45 -3.88 -24.22 -25.42
N THR A 46 -3.09 -24.35 -24.35
CA THR A 46 -1.64 -24.18 -24.39
C THR A 46 -1.00 -25.54 -24.20
N ILE A 47 0.00 -25.86 -25.03
CA ILE A 47 0.70 -27.15 -25.01
C ILE A 47 2.18 -26.90 -24.73
N GLY A 48 2.68 -27.49 -23.64
CA GLY A 48 4.11 -27.56 -23.36
C GLY A 48 4.69 -28.88 -23.87
N ILE A 49 5.80 -28.82 -24.60
CA ILE A 49 6.47 -29.97 -25.20
C ILE A 49 7.84 -30.14 -24.51
N GLY A 50 8.09 -31.30 -23.93
CA GLY A 50 9.41 -31.68 -23.38
C GLY A 50 10.36 -32.18 -24.47
N ASN A 51 11.64 -32.38 -24.15
CA ASN A 51 12.56 -32.98 -25.13
C ASN A 51 12.25 -34.47 -25.34
N MET A 52 12.70 -34.97 -26.50
CA MET A 52 12.64 -36.38 -26.85
C MET A 52 13.78 -37.16 -26.19
N TYR A 53 13.47 -38.36 -25.69
CA TYR A 53 14.45 -39.26 -25.10
C TYR A 53 14.23 -40.69 -25.57
N ILE A 54 15.31 -41.47 -25.58
CA ILE A 54 15.27 -42.91 -25.83
C ILE A 54 15.05 -43.63 -24.48
N GLY A 55 14.16 -44.63 -24.50
CA GLY A 55 13.87 -45.50 -23.34
C GLY A 55 12.84 -44.92 -22.37
N MET A 56 12.12 -45.83 -21.70
CA MET A 56 11.00 -45.47 -20.80
C MET A 56 11.46 -44.73 -19.54
N ASP A 57 12.71 -44.92 -19.10
CA ASP A 57 13.26 -44.32 -17.87
C ASP A 57 13.30 -42.78 -17.94
N ASN A 58 13.30 -42.20 -19.14
CA ASN A 58 13.35 -40.77 -19.36
C ASN A 58 11.98 -40.09 -19.48
N ILE A 59 10.87 -40.84 -19.39
CA ILE A 59 9.51 -40.27 -19.47
C ILE A 59 9.31 -39.20 -18.40
N THR A 60 9.73 -39.46 -17.16
CA THR A 60 9.61 -38.50 -16.06
C THR A 60 10.38 -37.21 -16.34
N ARG A 61 11.54 -37.30 -17.02
CA ARG A 61 12.33 -36.14 -17.41
C ARG A 61 11.61 -35.32 -18.48
N SER A 62 11.16 -35.96 -19.56
CA SER A 62 10.39 -35.29 -20.62
C SER A 62 9.12 -34.63 -20.08
N PHE A 63 8.40 -35.29 -19.18
CA PHE A 63 7.21 -34.73 -18.54
C PHE A 63 7.52 -33.48 -17.71
N LYS A 64 8.60 -33.49 -16.91
CA LYS A 64 9.03 -32.29 -16.16
C LYS A 64 9.38 -31.13 -17.08
N GLU A 65 10.05 -31.40 -18.19
CA GLU A 65 10.39 -30.40 -19.21
C GLU A 65 9.14 -29.83 -19.89
N ALA A 66 8.17 -30.69 -20.23
CA ALA A 66 6.87 -30.27 -20.76
C ALA A 66 6.11 -29.36 -19.79
N LEU A 67 6.14 -29.66 -18.49
CA LEU A 67 5.55 -28.80 -17.45
C LEU A 67 6.26 -27.44 -17.38
N VAL A 68 7.59 -27.40 -17.46
CA VAL A 68 8.34 -26.14 -17.52
C VAL A 68 7.96 -25.32 -18.75
N ALA A 69 7.90 -25.96 -19.92
CA ALA A 69 7.49 -25.30 -21.16
C ALA A 69 6.03 -24.80 -21.09
N LEU A 70 5.13 -25.57 -20.47
CA LEU A 70 3.74 -25.19 -20.28
C LEU A 70 3.60 -23.95 -19.38
N ASN A 71 4.40 -23.86 -18.32
CA ASN A 71 4.44 -22.68 -17.43
C ASN A 71 4.97 -21.42 -18.13
N TYR A 72 5.71 -21.57 -19.23
CA TYR A 72 6.18 -20.45 -20.05
C TYR A 72 5.05 -19.71 -20.80
N LYS A 73 3.82 -20.25 -20.81
CA LYS A 73 2.62 -19.57 -21.34
C LYS A 73 2.35 -18.21 -20.69
N ILE A 74 2.82 -18.03 -19.46
CA ILE A 74 2.70 -16.77 -18.72
C ILE A 74 3.49 -15.64 -19.40
N ALA A 75 4.61 -15.97 -20.08
CA ALA A 75 5.45 -15.00 -20.80
C ALA A 75 5.10 -14.91 -22.31
N LYS A 76 4.78 -16.05 -22.95
CA LYS A 76 4.44 -16.09 -24.39
C LYS A 76 2.95 -15.86 -24.70
N GLY A 77 2.10 -15.83 -23.68
CA GLY A 77 0.65 -15.78 -23.81
C GLY A 77 -0.01 -17.16 -23.92
N CYS A 78 -1.30 -17.19 -23.57
CA CYS A 78 -2.18 -18.35 -23.75
C CYS A 78 -2.40 -18.69 -25.23
N ASN A 79 -2.91 -19.90 -25.51
CA ASN A 79 -3.17 -20.38 -26.88
C ASN A 79 -1.88 -20.64 -27.71
N SER A 80 -0.83 -21.12 -27.06
CA SER A 80 0.50 -21.30 -27.68
C SER A 80 0.99 -22.76 -27.61
N VAL A 81 1.87 -23.14 -28.53
CA VAL A 81 2.66 -24.37 -28.43
C VAL A 81 4.07 -23.95 -28.07
N ILE A 82 4.61 -24.51 -26.99
CA ILE A 82 5.89 -24.09 -26.40
C ILE A 82 6.76 -25.32 -26.24
N CYS A 83 7.92 -25.32 -26.89
CA CYS A 83 8.89 -26.40 -26.78
C CYS A 83 9.95 -26.05 -25.75
N TYR A 84 10.28 -27.01 -24.89
CA TYR A 84 11.30 -26.85 -23.87
C TYR A 84 12.66 -26.49 -24.48
N ARG A 85 13.00 -27.02 -25.66
CA ARG A 85 14.21 -26.64 -26.42
C ARG A 85 14.30 -25.16 -26.79
N ASP A 86 13.14 -24.50 -26.95
CA ASP A 86 13.04 -23.09 -27.33
C ASP A 86 12.87 -22.18 -26.11
N VAL A 87 12.73 -22.76 -24.92
CA VAL A 87 12.75 -22.03 -23.66
C VAL A 87 14.20 -21.60 -23.44
N GLN A 88 14.51 -20.37 -23.84
CA GLN A 88 15.77 -19.74 -23.47
C GLN A 88 15.76 -19.55 -21.94
N GLU A 89 16.58 -20.32 -21.23
CA GLU A 89 16.96 -19.98 -19.86
C GLU A 89 17.86 -18.74 -19.93
N ASN A 90 17.24 -17.58 -20.06
CA ASN A 90 17.95 -16.33 -19.88
C ASN A 90 18.28 -16.23 -18.39
N ASN A 91 19.51 -16.63 -18.03
CA ASN A 91 20.03 -16.63 -16.66
C ASN A 91 20.46 -15.24 -16.17
N GLU A 92 20.06 -14.19 -16.89
CA GLU A 92 20.26 -12.82 -16.43
C GLU A 92 19.41 -12.53 -15.20
N ASN A 93 20.01 -11.95 -14.17
CA ASN A 93 19.29 -11.53 -12.97
C ASN A 93 18.15 -10.56 -13.30
N TYR A 94 17.05 -10.65 -12.56
CA TYR A 94 15.97 -9.67 -12.68
C TYR A 94 16.40 -8.28 -12.23
N TYR A 95 15.80 -7.25 -12.83
CA TYR A 95 15.96 -5.87 -12.43
C TYR A 95 15.09 -5.60 -11.20
N TYR A 96 15.71 -5.67 -10.03
CA TYR A 96 15.16 -5.12 -8.79
C TYR A 96 16.31 -4.83 -7.83
N PRO A 97 17.14 -3.81 -8.14
CA PRO A 97 18.30 -3.50 -7.32
C PRO A 97 17.90 -2.84 -6.00
N ALA A 98 18.81 -2.86 -5.02
CA ALA A 98 18.56 -2.43 -3.64
C ALA A 98 18.12 -0.95 -3.51
N ASP A 99 18.55 -0.07 -4.42
CA ASP A 99 18.13 1.33 -4.47
C ASP A 99 16.65 1.46 -4.88
N ILE A 100 16.19 0.62 -5.80
CA ILE A 100 14.79 0.55 -6.21
C ILE A 100 13.93 -0.08 -5.12
N GLU A 101 14.41 -1.13 -4.45
CA GLU A 101 13.76 -1.70 -3.25
C GLU A 101 13.61 -0.63 -2.16
N THR A 102 14.69 0.10 -1.85
CA THR A 102 14.68 1.20 -0.87
C THR A 102 13.69 2.31 -1.25
N LYS A 103 13.65 2.70 -2.53
CA LYS A 103 12.67 3.67 -3.03
C LYS A 103 11.25 3.16 -2.83
N LEU A 104 10.99 1.90 -3.15
CA LEU A 104 9.67 1.28 -2.98
C LEU A 104 9.24 1.28 -1.51
N ILE A 105 10.12 0.87 -0.59
CA ILE A 105 9.89 0.90 0.87
C ILE A 105 9.50 2.32 1.33
N ASN A 106 10.25 3.33 0.89
CA ASN A 106 9.99 4.72 1.29
C ASN A 106 8.64 5.24 0.77
N CYS A 107 8.29 4.93 -0.48
CA CYS A 107 6.99 5.30 -1.06
C CYS A 107 5.82 4.61 -0.32
N ILE A 108 5.96 3.31 0.02
CA ILE A 108 4.97 2.59 0.84
C ILE A 108 4.82 3.26 2.20
N LYS A 109 5.93 3.48 2.92
CA LYS A 109 5.92 4.13 4.24
C LYS A 109 5.28 5.51 4.16
N ALA A 110 5.42 6.23 3.06
CA ALA A 110 4.78 7.53 2.86
C ALA A 110 3.28 7.44 2.49
N GLY A 111 2.75 6.26 2.13
CA GLY A 111 1.39 6.08 1.62
C GLY A 111 1.21 6.64 0.20
N GLN A 112 2.29 6.78 -0.56
CA GLN A 112 2.29 7.43 -1.88
C GLN A 112 2.05 6.41 -2.99
N PHE A 113 0.80 5.95 -3.14
CA PHE A 113 0.46 4.90 -4.10
C PHE A 113 0.85 5.22 -5.55
N THR A 114 0.70 6.48 -5.99
CA THR A 114 1.08 6.89 -7.36
C THR A 114 2.57 6.66 -7.65
N GLU A 115 3.44 6.95 -6.67
CA GLU A 115 4.88 6.73 -6.79
C GLU A 115 5.22 5.23 -6.73
N VAL A 116 4.57 4.49 -5.82
CA VAL A 116 4.67 3.03 -5.74
C VAL A 116 4.34 2.38 -7.09
N LYS A 117 3.20 2.75 -7.69
CA LYS A 117 2.76 2.25 -8.99
C LYS A 117 3.77 2.59 -10.09
N THR A 118 4.36 3.78 -10.06
CA THR A 118 5.38 4.20 -11.02
C THR A 118 6.65 3.34 -10.90
N VAL A 119 7.09 3.04 -9.67
CA VAL A 119 8.24 2.17 -9.43
C VAL A 119 7.98 0.74 -9.89
N ILE A 120 6.82 0.16 -9.55
CA ILE A 120 6.44 -1.20 -9.95
C ILE A 120 6.31 -1.31 -11.47
N ASN A 121 5.69 -0.34 -12.13
CA ASN A 121 5.60 -0.31 -13.60
C ASN A 121 6.99 -0.26 -14.26
N ASN A 122 7.94 0.49 -13.67
CA ASN A 122 9.30 0.53 -14.19
C ASN A 122 10.00 -0.83 -14.02
N ILE A 123 9.87 -1.47 -12.85
CA ILE A 123 10.38 -2.83 -12.62
C ILE A 123 9.81 -3.80 -13.66
N PHE A 124 8.50 -3.75 -13.90
CA PHE A 124 7.84 -4.59 -14.88
C PHE A 124 8.41 -4.36 -16.29
N ARG A 125 8.49 -3.10 -16.73
CA ARG A 125 9.06 -2.76 -18.04
C ARG A 125 10.49 -3.24 -18.22
N GLU A 126 11.38 -3.00 -17.25
CA GLU A 126 12.79 -3.42 -17.34
C GLU A 126 12.92 -4.94 -17.47
N ASN A 127 12.03 -5.71 -16.84
CA ASN A 127 12.12 -7.16 -16.80
C ASN A 127 11.41 -7.86 -17.96
N PHE A 128 10.23 -7.38 -18.36
CA PHE A 128 9.38 -8.07 -19.32
C PHE A 128 9.49 -7.51 -20.74
N GLU A 129 9.69 -6.19 -20.89
CA GLU A 129 9.84 -5.57 -22.21
C GLU A 129 11.30 -5.58 -22.70
N LYS A 130 12.29 -5.45 -21.79
CA LYS A 130 13.71 -5.37 -22.17
C LYS A 130 14.49 -6.67 -21.99
N ARG A 131 14.32 -7.36 -20.85
CA ARG A 131 15.12 -8.55 -20.49
C ARG A 131 14.47 -9.88 -20.87
N HIS A 132 13.17 -9.87 -21.16
CA HIS A 132 12.37 -11.05 -21.46
C HIS A 132 12.61 -12.19 -20.46
N LEU A 133 12.38 -11.91 -19.17
CA LEU A 133 12.64 -12.85 -18.07
C LEU A 133 12.03 -14.24 -18.28
N SER A 134 12.77 -15.27 -17.84
CA SER A 134 12.23 -16.62 -17.70
C SER A 134 11.16 -16.69 -16.60
N TYR A 135 10.25 -17.67 -16.71
CA TYR A 135 9.18 -17.89 -15.73
C TYR A 135 9.71 -18.02 -14.29
N ARG A 136 10.79 -18.79 -14.11
CA ARG A 136 11.38 -19.01 -12.78
C ARG A 136 11.84 -17.69 -12.16
N LEU A 137 12.50 -16.83 -12.93
CA LEU A 137 12.99 -15.54 -12.46
C LEU A 137 11.86 -14.52 -12.28
N MET A 138 10.80 -14.60 -13.08
CA MET A 138 9.57 -13.84 -12.87
C MET A 138 8.93 -14.16 -11.50
N LEU A 139 8.78 -15.44 -11.15
CA LEU A 139 8.28 -15.83 -9.83
C LEU A 139 9.20 -15.31 -8.72
N CYS A 140 10.52 -15.46 -8.86
CA CYS A 140 11.48 -14.91 -7.90
C CYS A 140 11.30 -13.39 -7.73
N LEU A 141 11.22 -12.64 -8.83
CA LEU A 141 11.01 -11.19 -8.83
C LEU A 141 9.73 -10.82 -8.07
N PHE A 142 8.59 -11.44 -8.41
CA PHE A 142 7.32 -11.10 -7.78
C PHE A 142 7.27 -11.48 -6.30
N PHE A 143 7.86 -12.62 -5.91
CA PHE A 143 8.01 -12.97 -4.51
C PHE A 143 8.96 -12.03 -3.75
N ASP A 144 9.99 -11.50 -4.41
CA ASP A 144 10.92 -10.53 -3.81
C ASP A 144 10.24 -9.17 -3.57
N ILE A 145 9.47 -8.69 -4.57
CA ILE A 145 8.61 -7.51 -4.42
C ILE A 145 7.61 -7.73 -3.28
N MET A 146 6.95 -8.89 -3.21
CA MET A 146 6.06 -9.21 -2.09
C MET A 146 6.76 -9.25 -0.74
N SER A 147 7.96 -9.86 -0.69
CA SER A 147 8.78 -9.90 0.51
C SER A 147 9.08 -8.49 1.00
N THR A 148 9.34 -7.56 0.09
CA THR A 148 9.56 -6.14 0.40
C THR A 148 8.34 -5.51 1.05
N ALA A 149 7.13 -5.77 0.55
CA ALA A 149 5.90 -5.31 1.18
C ALA A 149 5.74 -5.88 2.61
N ILE A 150 5.93 -7.19 2.78
CA ILE A 150 5.80 -7.89 4.08
C ILE A 150 6.82 -7.37 5.10
N LYS A 151 8.09 -7.25 4.72
CA LYS A 151 9.15 -6.67 5.56
C LYS A 151 8.78 -5.25 5.97
N THR A 152 8.26 -4.45 5.03
CA THR A 152 7.83 -3.09 5.32
C THR A 152 6.73 -3.08 6.37
N PHE A 153 5.73 -3.98 6.33
CA PHE A 153 4.67 -4.07 7.35
C PHE A 153 5.23 -4.31 8.75
N SER A 154 6.20 -5.22 8.87
CA SER A 154 6.85 -5.52 10.14
C SER A 154 7.55 -4.28 10.71
N GLU A 155 8.19 -3.47 9.87
CA GLU A 155 8.88 -2.25 10.32
C GLU A 155 7.92 -1.17 10.81
N ILE A 156 6.77 -1.01 10.14
CA ILE A 156 5.73 -0.02 10.50
C ILE A 156 4.70 -0.54 11.51
N LYS A 157 4.90 -1.76 12.04
CA LYS A 157 4.04 -2.43 13.02
C LYS A 157 2.58 -2.50 12.57
N ILE A 158 2.37 -2.87 11.31
CA ILE A 158 1.04 -3.08 10.74
C ILE A 158 0.74 -4.57 10.77
N ASP A 159 -0.41 -4.92 11.34
CA ASP A 159 -0.88 -6.30 11.31
C ASP A 159 -1.42 -6.65 9.93
N TYR A 160 -0.98 -7.80 9.43
CA TYR A 160 -1.37 -8.32 8.12
C TYR A 160 -2.91 -8.41 7.98
N VAL A 161 -3.58 -8.87 9.04
CA VAL A 161 -5.04 -9.05 9.08
C VAL A 161 -5.78 -7.73 8.92
N ASP A 162 -5.20 -6.61 9.36
CA ASP A 162 -5.83 -5.30 9.22
C ASP A 162 -5.84 -4.80 7.77
N VAL A 163 -4.86 -5.23 6.96
CA VAL A 163 -4.73 -4.82 5.56
C VAL A 163 -5.53 -5.75 4.64
N PHE A 164 -5.41 -7.05 4.87
CA PHE A 164 -5.90 -8.08 3.95
C PHE A 164 -7.13 -8.83 4.44
N GLY A 165 -7.40 -8.84 5.74
CA GLY A 165 -8.39 -9.70 6.37
C GLY A 165 -7.90 -11.15 6.51
N THR A 166 -8.79 -12.03 6.97
CA THR A 166 -8.50 -13.45 7.20
C THR A 166 -8.72 -14.35 5.98
N GLY A 167 -9.39 -13.85 4.94
CA GLY A 167 -9.77 -14.61 3.74
C GLY A 167 -8.98 -14.24 2.48
N PHE A 168 -7.89 -13.48 2.61
CA PHE A 168 -7.07 -13.08 1.47
C PHE A 168 -5.61 -13.47 1.73
N ASP A 169 -5.06 -14.28 0.83
CA ASP A 169 -3.64 -14.61 0.77
C ASP A 169 -3.02 -14.04 -0.52
N PRO A 170 -2.23 -12.95 -0.44
CA PRO A 170 -1.50 -12.37 -1.55
C PRO A 170 -0.58 -13.36 -2.26
N ILE A 171 0.00 -14.32 -1.54
CA ILE A 171 0.92 -15.32 -2.10
C ILE A 171 0.12 -16.30 -2.97
N GLU A 172 -1.00 -16.79 -2.45
CA GLU A 172 -1.91 -17.66 -3.20
C GLU A 172 -2.43 -16.96 -4.47
N GLN A 173 -2.85 -15.70 -4.36
CA GLN A 173 -3.32 -14.91 -5.50
C GLN A 173 -2.26 -14.75 -6.61
N ILE A 174 -0.98 -14.62 -6.25
CA ILE A 174 0.11 -14.57 -7.24
C ILE A 174 0.31 -15.93 -7.89
N LEU A 175 0.24 -17.02 -7.12
CA LEU A 175 0.37 -18.38 -7.64
C LEU A 175 -0.76 -18.79 -8.58
N GLU A 176 -1.96 -18.23 -8.41
CA GLU A 176 -3.12 -18.48 -9.28
C GLU A 176 -3.06 -17.74 -10.63
N CYS A 177 -2.20 -16.72 -10.74
CA CYS A 177 -2.08 -15.92 -11.96
C CYS A 177 -1.53 -16.73 -13.14
N GLN A 178 -2.12 -16.52 -14.32
CA GLN A 178 -1.78 -17.21 -15.57
C GLN A 178 -0.98 -16.37 -16.56
N THR A 179 -0.73 -15.09 -16.25
CA THR A 179 0.05 -14.17 -17.09
C THR A 179 0.90 -13.22 -16.23
N ALA A 180 1.99 -12.69 -16.80
CA ALA A 180 2.82 -11.69 -16.13
C ALA A 180 2.01 -10.42 -15.83
N GLU A 181 1.11 -10.05 -16.74
CA GLU A 181 0.19 -8.93 -16.62
C GLU A 181 -0.80 -9.12 -15.46
N GLU A 182 -1.30 -10.34 -15.24
CA GLU A 182 -2.13 -10.66 -14.07
C GLU A 182 -1.32 -10.51 -12.78
N MET A 183 -0.13 -11.10 -12.69
CA MET A 183 0.74 -10.95 -11.51
C MET A 183 1.05 -9.48 -11.22
N HIS A 184 1.35 -8.69 -12.25
CA HIS A 184 1.60 -7.26 -12.14
C HIS A 184 0.39 -6.49 -11.59
N LYS A 185 -0.82 -6.76 -12.10
CA LYS A 185 -2.06 -6.16 -11.58
C LYS A 185 -2.30 -6.57 -10.13
N THR A 186 -2.11 -7.84 -9.79
CA THR A 186 -2.26 -8.38 -8.44
C THR A 186 -1.32 -7.67 -7.46
N ILE A 187 -0.04 -7.52 -7.82
CA ILE A 187 0.93 -6.75 -7.04
C ILE A 187 0.50 -5.30 -6.85
N ILE A 188 0.09 -4.61 -7.92
CA ILE A 188 -0.37 -3.22 -7.81
C ILE A 188 -1.53 -3.11 -6.81
N ASN A 189 -2.50 -4.02 -6.89
CA ASN A 189 -3.66 -4.02 -6.00
C ASN A 189 -3.26 -4.28 -4.53
N ILE A 190 -2.32 -5.20 -4.30
CA ILE A 190 -1.77 -5.46 -2.96
C ILE A 190 -1.17 -4.18 -2.38
N TYR A 191 -0.32 -3.49 -3.15
CA TYR A 191 0.32 -2.26 -2.72
C TYR A 191 -0.65 -1.08 -2.56
N ASP A 192 -1.74 -1.04 -3.33
CA ASP A 192 -2.81 -0.04 -3.15
C ASP A 192 -3.52 -0.21 -1.80
N ARG A 193 -3.89 -1.46 -1.45
CA ARG A 193 -4.52 -1.79 -0.16
C ARG A 193 -3.62 -1.37 1.00
N VAL A 194 -2.32 -1.63 0.89
CA VAL A 194 -1.31 -1.22 1.87
C VAL A 194 -1.24 0.30 2.01
N CYS A 195 -1.05 1.02 0.90
CA CYS A 195 -0.94 2.48 0.91
C CYS A 195 -2.21 3.11 1.50
N THR A 196 -3.37 2.61 1.11
CA THR A 196 -4.68 3.06 1.61
C THR A 196 -4.79 2.86 3.12
N TYR A 197 -4.40 1.69 3.62
CA TYR A 197 -4.39 1.42 5.06
C TYR A 197 -3.44 2.36 5.81
N ILE A 198 -2.22 2.60 5.30
CA ILE A 198 -1.25 3.52 5.91
C ILE A 198 -1.82 4.94 6.00
N VAL A 199 -2.44 5.43 4.93
CA VAL A 199 -3.06 6.76 4.91
C VAL A 199 -4.21 6.85 5.90
N ASN A 200 -5.08 5.83 5.96
CA ASN A 200 -6.21 5.82 6.88
C ASN A 200 -5.78 5.74 8.35
N ASN A 201 -4.78 4.92 8.68
CA ASN A 201 -4.25 4.81 10.03
C ASN A 201 -3.58 6.13 10.47
N ARG A 202 -2.84 6.80 9.57
CA ARG A 202 -2.31 8.14 9.85
C ARG A 202 -3.41 9.17 10.11
N ARG A 203 -4.47 9.18 9.30
CA ARG A 203 -5.63 10.08 9.50
C ARG A 203 -6.31 9.84 10.85
N SER A 204 -6.48 8.58 11.25
CA SER A 204 -7.03 8.20 12.55
C SER A 204 -6.16 8.72 13.70
N ARG A 205 -4.84 8.46 13.67
CA ARG A 205 -3.91 8.97 14.71
C ARG A 205 -3.85 10.49 14.77
N ASN A 206 -3.87 11.17 13.62
CA ASN A 206 -3.92 12.64 13.58
C ASN A 206 -5.22 13.17 14.20
N THR A 207 -6.35 12.50 13.95
CA THR A 207 -7.63 12.87 14.56
C THR A 207 -7.57 12.68 16.08
N GLU A 208 -7.07 11.55 16.55
CA GLU A 208 -6.92 11.26 17.99
C GLU A 208 -5.99 12.27 18.68
N LEU A 209 -4.84 12.59 18.09
CA LEU A 209 -3.91 13.58 18.65
C LEU A 209 -4.55 14.98 18.70
N LYS A 210 -5.25 15.40 17.63
CA LYS A 210 -5.98 16.66 17.59
C LYS A 210 -7.04 16.71 18.70
N ASP A 211 -7.83 15.67 18.86
CA ASP A 211 -8.89 15.61 19.88
C ASP A 211 -8.31 15.60 21.30
N ARG A 212 -7.18 14.92 21.53
CA ARG A 212 -6.43 14.97 22.79
C ARG A 212 -5.93 16.38 23.11
N ILE A 213 -5.40 17.11 22.12
CA ILE A 213 -4.96 18.50 22.29
C ILE A 213 -6.15 19.40 22.65
N ILE A 214 -7.26 19.28 21.92
CA ILE A 214 -8.49 20.05 22.19
C ILE A 214 -9.00 19.78 23.60
N SER A 215 -9.16 18.50 23.97
CA SER A 215 -9.63 18.10 25.30
C SER A 215 -8.72 18.61 26.42
N TYR A 216 -7.39 18.61 26.20
CA TYR A 216 -6.45 19.15 27.17
C TYR A 216 -6.62 20.66 27.37
N ILE A 217 -6.84 21.41 26.29
CA ILE A 217 -7.09 22.86 26.35
C ILE A 217 -8.42 23.15 27.05
N ASP A 218 -9.48 22.43 26.71
CA ASP A 218 -10.81 22.61 27.30
C ASP A 218 -10.84 22.33 28.81
N THR A 219 -9.94 21.48 29.29
CA THR A 219 -9.83 21.12 30.71
C THR A 219 -8.81 21.94 31.50
N HIS A 220 -7.87 22.62 30.83
CA HIS A 220 -6.76 23.35 31.48
C HIS A 220 -6.64 24.82 31.02
N TYR A 221 -7.66 25.39 30.36
CA TYR A 221 -7.62 26.76 29.84
C TYR A 221 -7.35 27.80 30.93
N ASP A 222 -7.75 27.51 32.16
CA ASP A 222 -7.59 28.33 33.37
C ASP A 222 -6.14 28.38 33.87
N ASN A 223 -5.26 27.49 33.41
CA ASN A 223 -3.85 27.53 33.78
C ASN A 223 -3.13 28.72 33.09
N PRO A 224 -2.58 29.69 33.83
CA PRO A 224 -1.90 30.85 33.24
C PRO A 224 -0.63 30.52 32.45
N ASN A 225 -0.04 29.35 32.68
CA ASN A 225 1.15 28.87 31.97
C ASN A 225 0.82 28.05 30.72
N LEU A 226 -0.48 27.83 30.42
CA LEU A 226 -0.90 27.11 29.22
C LEU A 226 -0.42 27.85 27.96
N SER A 227 0.51 27.23 27.26
CA SER A 227 1.16 27.74 26.06
C SER A 227 1.44 26.59 25.10
N VAL A 228 1.80 26.91 23.86
CA VAL A 228 2.22 25.90 22.87
C VAL A 228 3.34 25.01 23.42
N ALA A 229 4.34 25.60 24.09
CA ALA A 229 5.46 24.85 24.65
C ALA A 229 5.01 23.88 25.75
N PHE A 230 4.10 24.32 26.61
CA PHE A 230 3.55 23.51 27.70
C PHE A 230 2.72 22.32 27.19
N ILE A 231 1.88 22.55 26.17
CA ILE A 231 1.10 21.47 25.55
C ILE A 231 2.02 20.51 24.79
N ALA A 232 3.04 21.02 24.11
CA ALA A 232 4.02 20.21 23.40
C ALA A 232 4.77 19.24 24.33
N GLU A 233 5.19 19.74 25.50
CA GLU A 233 5.78 18.91 26.56
C GLU A 233 4.81 17.83 27.03
N LYS A 234 3.55 18.19 27.30
CA LYS A 234 2.53 17.24 27.76
C LYS A 234 2.17 16.17 26.73
N MET A 235 2.26 16.51 25.46
CA MET A 235 1.98 15.60 24.33
C MET A 235 3.23 14.89 23.82
N GLU A 236 4.39 15.10 24.46
CA GLU A 236 5.69 14.51 24.10
C GLU A 236 6.10 14.78 22.64
N ILE A 237 5.81 15.98 22.14
CA ILE A 237 6.12 16.41 20.76
C ILE A 237 6.85 17.75 20.75
N ASN A 238 7.56 18.02 19.65
CA ASN A 238 8.26 19.30 19.49
C ASN A 238 7.26 20.47 19.33
N PRO A 239 7.47 21.64 19.98
CA PRO A 239 6.57 22.79 19.88
C PRO A 239 6.33 23.31 18.44
N SER A 240 7.36 23.27 17.59
CA SER A 240 7.24 23.67 16.18
C SER A 240 6.35 22.69 15.41
N TYR A 241 6.51 21.39 15.66
CA TYR A 241 5.65 20.36 15.07
C TYR A 241 4.20 20.52 15.55
N LEU A 242 3.97 20.67 16.85
CA LEU A 242 2.62 20.88 17.41
C LEU A 242 1.93 22.09 16.77
N SER A 243 2.65 23.21 16.62
CA SER A 243 2.09 24.43 16.01
C SER A 243 1.65 24.20 14.57
N TYR A 244 2.51 23.56 13.77
CA TYR A 244 2.22 23.23 12.38
C TYR A 244 1.06 22.24 12.28
N PHE A 245 1.16 21.12 13.01
CA PHE A 245 0.16 20.07 13.07
C PHE A 245 -1.23 20.62 13.45
N PHE A 246 -1.32 21.38 14.54
CA PHE A 246 -2.61 21.90 15.00
C PHE A 246 -3.25 22.82 13.96
N LYS A 247 -2.45 23.70 13.34
CA LYS A 247 -2.93 24.59 12.27
C LYS A 247 -3.38 23.81 11.04
N GLU A 248 -2.64 22.78 10.64
CA GLU A 248 -3.03 21.91 9.53
C GLU A 248 -4.35 21.19 9.80
N GLN A 249 -4.54 20.67 11.02
CA GLN A 249 -5.73 19.91 11.40
C GLN A 249 -6.97 20.76 11.69
N THR A 250 -6.80 22.02 12.11
CA THR A 250 -7.91 22.88 12.57
C THR A 250 -8.11 24.17 11.78
N GLY A 251 -7.16 24.54 10.93
CA GLY A 251 -7.16 25.81 10.18
C GLY A 251 -6.74 27.05 10.98
N GLN A 252 -6.50 26.92 12.28
CA GLN A 252 -6.19 28.04 13.19
C GLN A 252 -4.90 27.79 13.99
N ASN A 253 -4.21 28.85 14.42
CA ASN A 253 -3.04 28.67 15.27
C ASN A 253 -3.46 28.23 16.68
N LEU A 254 -2.64 27.39 17.31
CA LEU A 254 -2.91 26.86 18.66
C LEU A 254 -3.06 27.96 19.73
N THR A 255 -2.23 29.00 19.68
CA THR A 255 -2.34 30.15 20.60
C THR A 255 -3.66 30.90 20.44
N ASP A 256 -4.13 31.07 19.20
CA ASP A 256 -5.39 31.74 18.93
C ASP A 256 -6.56 30.89 19.46
N TYR A 257 -6.51 29.57 19.26
CA TYR A 257 -7.50 28.64 19.79
C TYR A 257 -7.59 28.67 21.33
N ILE A 258 -6.45 28.66 22.04
CA ILE A 258 -6.42 28.79 23.50
C ILE A 258 -7.11 30.09 23.93
N ASN A 259 -6.82 31.21 23.26
CA ASN A 259 -7.47 32.48 23.55
C ASN A 259 -8.98 32.40 23.29
N THR A 260 -9.41 31.83 22.17
CA THR A 260 -10.84 31.65 21.87
C THR A 260 -11.56 30.87 22.97
N VAL A 261 -11.00 29.76 23.44
CA VAL A 261 -11.57 28.97 24.54
C VAL A 261 -11.69 29.82 25.82
N ARG A 262 -10.62 30.52 26.20
CA ARG A 262 -10.62 31.41 27.39
C ARG A 262 -11.66 32.53 27.28
N LEU A 263 -11.78 33.15 26.11
CA LEU A 263 -12.74 34.23 25.87
C LEU A 263 -14.19 33.74 25.90
N ASN A 264 -14.48 32.58 25.32
CA ASN A 264 -15.81 31.97 25.39
C ASN A 264 -16.20 31.68 26.84
N ARG A 265 -15.27 31.18 27.66
CA ARG A 265 -15.49 30.96 29.10
C ARG A 265 -15.66 32.27 29.86
N ALA A 266 -14.90 33.31 29.49
CA ALA A 266 -15.01 34.62 30.11
C ALA A 266 -16.37 35.28 29.82
N GLU A 267 -16.93 35.12 28.62
CA GLU A 267 -18.28 35.62 28.28
C GLU A 267 -19.34 35.04 29.21
N ALA A 268 -19.31 33.72 29.46
CA ALA A 268 -20.22 33.08 30.41
C ALA A 268 -20.06 33.62 31.84
N LEU A 269 -18.82 33.86 32.29
CA LEU A 269 -18.56 34.43 33.62
C LEU A 269 -18.91 35.94 33.73
N LEU A 270 -18.97 36.66 32.60
CA LEU A 270 -19.31 38.09 32.60
C LEU A 270 -20.79 38.34 32.91
N GLU A 271 -21.65 37.33 32.74
CA GLU A 271 -23.07 37.34 33.15
C GLU A 271 -23.23 37.32 34.68
N GLU A 272 -22.24 36.83 35.42
CA GLU A 272 -22.26 36.79 36.88
C GLU A 272 -21.94 38.17 37.49
N LYS A 273 -22.96 38.84 38.04
CA LYS A 273 -22.85 40.20 38.60
C LYS A 273 -21.82 40.37 39.72
N ASN A 274 -21.49 39.29 40.44
CA ASN A 274 -20.63 39.33 41.63
C ASN A 274 -19.13 39.19 41.30
N LEU A 275 -18.76 38.83 40.07
CA LEU A 275 -17.36 38.65 39.71
C LEU A 275 -16.75 39.96 39.20
N THR A 276 -15.59 40.35 39.74
CA THR A 276 -14.82 41.48 39.20
C THR A 276 -14.09 41.05 37.91
N ILE A 277 -13.80 42.01 37.02
CA ILE A 277 -13.04 41.72 35.78
C ILE A 277 -11.67 41.09 36.08
N ASN A 278 -11.02 41.52 37.17
CA ASN A 278 -9.77 40.92 37.61
C ASN A 278 -9.95 39.44 38.00
N LYS A 279 -11.04 39.09 38.69
CA LYS A 279 -11.29 37.70 39.09
C LYS A 279 -11.62 36.82 37.89
N ILE A 280 -12.39 37.33 36.93
CA ILE A 280 -12.67 36.60 35.67
C ILE A 280 -11.37 36.35 34.90
N ALA A 281 -10.49 37.35 34.80
CA ALA A 281 -9.20 37.19 34.14
C ALA A 281 -8.37 36.06 34.77
N GLU A 282 -8.33 35.98 36.10
CA GLU A 282 -7.66 34.89 36.83
C GLU A 282 -8.32 33.53 36.55
N MET A 283 -9.66 33.44 36.64
CA MET A 283 -10.43 32.21 36.43
C MET A 283 -10.31 31.64 35.02
N VAL A 284 -10.04 32.49 34.01
CA VAL A 284 -9.84 32.06 32.62
C VAL A 284 -8.36 32.03 32.22
N GLY A 285 -7.45 32.05 33.18
CA GLY A 285 -6.02 31.79 32.94
C GLY A 285 -5.22 32.96 32.37
N TYR A 286 -5.64 34.19 32.62
CA TYR A 286 -4.81 35.37 32.36
C TYR A 286 -4.15 35.85 33.66
N GLY A 287 -2.81 35.79 33.71
CA GLY A 287 -2.03 36.26 34.87
C GLY A 287 -2.10 37.78 35.11
N ALA A 288 -2.58 38.56 34.15
CA ALA A 288 -2.80 40.00 34.30
C ALA A 288 -4.09 40.44 33.59
N ALA A 289 -4.95 41.16 34.31
CA ALA A 289 -6.23 41.65 33.79
C ALA A 289 -6.09 42.58 32.58
N ASN A 290 -5.02 43.38 32.51
CA ASN A 290 -4.74 44.24 31.36
C ASN A 290 -4.54 43.43 30.06
N THR A 291 -3.90 42.26 30.16
CA THR A 291 -3.70 41.36 29.03
C THR A 291 -5.03 40.78 28.57
N PHE A 292 -5.86 40.32 29.51
CA PHE A 292 -7.21 39.84 29.25
C PHE A 292 -8.07 40.91 28.53
N ILE A 293 -8.15 42.12 29.08
CA ILE A 293 -8.96 43.22 28.52
C ILE A 293 -8.53 43.53 27.07
N ARG A 294 -7.22 43.56 26.80
CA ARG A 294 -6.68 43.81 25.46
C ARG A 294 -7.05 42.70 24.48
N ILE A 295 -6.91 41.44 24.87
CA ILE A 295 -7.22 40.29 24.02
C ILE A 295 -8.73 40.19 23.77
N PHE A 296 -9.54 40.36 24.83
CA PHE A 296 -10.99 40.37 24.72
C PHE A 296 -11.49 41.48 23.79
N LYS A 297 -10.97 42.71 23.93
CA LYS A 297 -11.32 43.83 23.04
C LYS A 297 -10.89 43.58 21.60
N LYS A 298 -9.70 43.01 21.38
CA LYS A 298 -9.20 42.68 20.03
C LYS A 298 -10.14 41.69 19.33
N ASP A 299 -10.61 40.68 20.05
CA ASP A 299 -11.36 39.57 19.48
C ASP A 299 -12.87 39.85 19.41
N ARG A 300 -13.45 40.43 20.45
CA ARG A 300 -14.90 40.73 20.56
C ARG A 300 -15.29 42.16 20.18
N GLY A 301 -14.31 43.02 19.90
CA GLY A 301 -14.52 44.43 19.51
C GLY A 301 -14.84 45.41 20.64
N VAL A 302 -15.14 44.92 21.85
CA VAL A 302 -15.48 45.72 23.03
C VAL A 302 -14.71 45.24 24.26
N THR A 303 -14.49 46.10 25.26
CA THR A 303 -13.88 45.68 26.52
C THR A 303 -14.81 44.74 27.33
N PRO A 304 -14.28 43.88 28.22
CA PRO A 304 -15.11 43.06 29.10
C PRO A 304 -16.13 43.87 29.92
N GLY A 305 -15.75 45.07 30.37
CA GLY A 305 -16.63 45.97 31.11
C GLY A 305 -17.75 46.56 30.25
N GLU A 306 -17.46 46.94 29.00
CA GLU A 306 -18.48 47.37 28.03
C GLU A 306 -19.40 46.20 27.65
N TYR A 307 -18.85 45.00 27.44
CA TYR A 307 -19.62 43.79 27.17
C TYR A 307 -20.62 43.52 28.30
N ARG A 308 -20.16 43.54 29.56
CA ARG A 308 -21.03 43.40 30.74
C ARG A 308 -22.11 44.47 30.81
N LYS A 309 -21.82 45.73 30.48
CA LYS A 309 -22.84 46.80 30.45
C LYS A 309 -23.87 46.61 29.34
N LYS A 310 -23.45 46.05 28.21
CA LYS A 310 -24.29 45.87 27.01
C LYS A 310 -25.22 44.66 27.11
N PHE A 311 -24.77 43.60 27.78
CA PHE A 311 -25.52 42.36 27.98
C PHE A 311 -25.98 42.13 29.43
N GLY A 312 -25.70 43.09 30.32
CA GLY A 312 -26.12 43.06 31.71
C GLY A 312 -27.59 43.45 31.88
N PHE A 313 -28.37 42.49 32.37
CA PHE A 313 -29.57 42.70 33.20
C PHE A 313 -29.22 43.42 34.51
#